data_AF-A0A921E0W4-F1
#
_entry.id   AF-A0A921E0W4-F1
#
_cell.length_a   1.000
_cell.length_b   1.000
_cell.length_c   1.000
_cell.angle_alpha   90.00
_cell.angle_beta   90.00
_cell.angle_gamma   90.00
#
_symmetry.space_group_name_H-M   'P 1'
#
loop_
_entity.id
_entity.type
_entity.pdbx_description
1 polymer ?
#
loop_
_entity_poly.entity_id
_entity_poly.type
_entity_poly.pdbx_seq_one_letter_code
_entity_poly.pdbx_strand_id
1 'polypeptide(L)'
;AIPVASTTQAYTVELRFGELWWSNPGQRVFDVTLEGQTVLDNLDILAQTGNINTPYTYVSGPITAGANGTLDLQFLNGIDNAKLSGIVVRQAASGGADTMGPSIGSFTVEAPSSGTGQASVTVVYDDASGINLASINAADLAVTGPGAVGAISLQTKVATSATSATATYLVAAPNGGWADGAYTATVKAGEVTDASPAANANAAASHAFTIDTTPGGDTLVIAINSGGGAYTRADGTLFEADTAASPHRFYIAGQDGNAVFTDNDLIANTTDDALYQNQRFGWASASTTDADDGRFGYAIKNADGSALSAGSYEVVLHFAEIYTQPDNQGGLSAAGQRQFNIGIEGTTVANYDIWAAAGAGASATTLTRTVSVTDGTLDLAFWQGATQNPTVAAIEVWKINPAAQDGLLT
;
A
#
# COMPACT_ATOMS: atom_id res chain seq x y z
N ALA A 1 11.48 -13.51 -42.74
CA ALA A 1 10.65 -14.59 -43.26
C ALA A 1 10.87 -15.87 -42.46
N ILE A 2 9.83 -16.35 -41.79
CA ILE A 2 9.80 -17.57 -40.98
C ILE A 2 8.88 -18.57 -41.70
N PRO A 3 9.37 -19.70 -42.21
CA PRO A 3 8.52 -20.69 -42.86
C PRO A 3 7.49 -21.27 -41.91
N VAL A 4 6.26 -21.46 -42.38
CA VAL A 4 5.18 -22.08 -41.61
C VAL A 4 4.49 -23.19 -42.40
N ALA A 5 3.80 -24.09 -41.70
CA ALA A 5 3.22 -25.29 -42.29
C ALA A 5 1.96 -25.05 -43.15
N SER A 6 1.30 -23.91 -42.97
CA SER A 6 0.07 -23.55 -43.69
C SER A 6 -0.10 -22.03 -43.70
N THR A 7 -0.57 -21.48 -44.83
CA THR A 7 -0.95 -20.06 -44.99
C THR A 7 -2.38 -19.75 -44.55
N THR A 8 -3.20 -20.78 -44.32
CA THR A 8 -4.58 -20.63 -43.84
C THR A 8 -4.71 -20.84 -42.32
N GLN A 9 -3.68 -21.41 -41.70
CA GLN A 9 -3.55 -21.54 -40.25
C GLN A 9 -3.08 -20.19 -39.68
N ALA A 10 -3.72 -19.73 -38.61
CA ALA A 10 -3.24 -18.59 -37.84
C ALA A 10 -2.14 -19.02 -36.85
N TYR A 11 -1.23 -18.11 -36.54
CA TYR A 11 -0.12 -18.31 -35.62
C TYR A 11 -0.07 -17.16 -34.61
N THR A 12 0.49 -17.40 -33.44
CA THR A 12 0.94 -16.33 -32.53
C THR A 12 2.45 -16.24 -32.57
N VAL A 13 2.98 -15.02 -32.56
CA VAL A 13 4.42 -14.74 -32.58
C VAL A 13 4.79 -14.03 -31.29
N GLU A 14 5.60 -14.69 -30.47
CA GLU A 14 6.18 -14.13 -29.26
C GLU A 14 7.60 -13.65 -29.56
N LEU A 15 7.89 -12.40 -29.24
CA LEU A 15 9.19 -11.75 -29.38
C LEU A 15 9.73 -11.43 -27.98
N ARG A 16 10.95 -11.88 -27.69
CA ARG A 16 11.62 -11.62 -26.42
C ARG A 16 12.81 -10.71 -26.63
N PHE A 17 12.93 -9.73 -25.75
CA PHE A 17 13.97 -8.72 -25.77
C PHE A 17 14.61 -8.61 -24.39
N GLY A 18 15.88 -8.22 -24.37
CA GLY A 18 16.54 -7.72 -23.18
C GLY A 18 17.53 -6.64 -23.60
N GLU A 19 17.47 -5.47 -22.96
CA GLU A 19 18.55 -4.50 -23.11
C GLU A 19 19.70 -4.91 -22.20
N LEU A 20 20.89 -5.06 -22.79
CA LEU A 20 22.08 -5.58 -22.11
C LEU A 20 23.29 -4.64 -22.30
N TRP A 21 23.10 -3.52 -23.01
CA TRP A 21 24.18 -2.60 -23.40
C TRP A 21 23.89 -1.18 -22.96
N TRP A 22 22.75 -0.62 -23.38
CA TRP A 22 22.38 0.75 -23.04
C TRP A 22 21.83 0.85 -21.63
N SER A 23 22.09 1.97 -20.97
CA SER A 23 21.74 2.22 -19.58
C SER A 23 20.74 3.35 -19.38
N ASN A 24 20.38 4.09 -20.44
CA ASN A 24 19.35 5.13 -20.40
C ASN A 24 18.29 4.91 -21.49
N PRO A 25 17.02 5.25 -21.22
CA PRO A 25 15.99 5.34 -22.26
C PRO A 25 16.41 6.28 -23.41
N GLY A 26 15.87 6.02 -24.60
CA GLY A 26 16.08 6.76 -25.84
C GLY A 26 17.35 6.39 -26.60
N GLN A 27 18.21 5.52 -26.04
CA GLN A 27 19.47 5.15 -26.67
C GLN A 27 19.33 4.05 -27.73
N ARG A 28 18.28 3.25 -27.65
CA ARG A 28 17.87 2.29 -28.69
C ARG A 28 16.37 2.35 -28.84
N VAL A 29 15.94 2.69 -30.05
CA VAL A 29 14.53 2.81 -30.42
C VAL A 29 14.36 2.18 -31.79
N PHE A 30 13.44 1.24 -31.94
CA PHE A 30 13.23 0.57 -33.23
C PHE A 30 11.79 0.09 -33.38
N ASP A 31 11.36 -0.06 -34.63
CA ASP A 31 10.05 -0.61 -34.93
C ASP A 31 10.17 -2.10 -35.25
N VAL A 32 9.06 -2.81 -35.05
CA VAL A 32 8.90 -4.20 -35.49
C VAL A 32 7.65 -4.29 -36.32
N THR A 33 7.76 -4.87 -37.52
CA THR A 33 6.62 -5.20 -38.37
C THR A 33 6.47 -6.70 -38.53
N LEU A 34 5.22 -7.17 -38.61
CA LEU A 34 4.84 -8.55 -38.82
C LEU A 34 3.75 -8.60 -39.91
N GLU A 35 4.00 -9.33 -40.99
CA GLU A 35 3.19 -9.31 -42.24
C GLU A 35 2.95 -7.89 -42.78
N GLY A 36 3.98 -7.02 -42.66
CA GLY A 36 3.89 -5.63 -43.09
C GLY A 36 3.06 -4.71 -42.19
N GLN A 37 2.51 -5.22 -41.08
CA GLN A 37 1.85 -4.41 -40.05
C GLN A 37 2.84 -4.07 -38.94
N THR A 38 2.92 -2.80 -38.52
CA THR A 38 3.71 -2.42 -37.35
C THR A 38 3.06 -2.99 -36.08
N VAL A 39 3.80 -3.84 -35.38
CA VAL A 39 3.37 -4.50 -34.14
C VAL A 39 4.02 -3.90 -32.89
N LEU A 40 5.18 -3.25 -33.06
CA LEU A 40 5.85 -2.44 -32.05
C LEU A 40 6.34 -1.18 -32.74
N ASP A 41 5.81 -0.01 -32.36
CA ASP A 41 6.21 1.30 -32.88
C ASP A 41 7.11 1.99 -31.85
N ASN A 42 8.28 2.47 -32.30
CA ASN A 42 9.29 3.13 -31.49
C ASN A 42 9.64 2.38 -30.19
N LEU A 43 9.86 1.06 -30.27
CA LEU A 43 10.19 0.27 -29.10
C LEU A 43 11.53 0.70 -28.50
N ASP A 44 11.46 1.24 -27.30
CA ASP A 44 12.58 1.38 -26.37
C ASP A 44 12.42 0.38 -25.22
N ILE A 45 13.25 -0.66 -25.23
CA ILE A 45 13.20 -1.72 -24.23
C ILE A 45 13.41 -1.17 -22.82
N LEU A 46 14.31 -0.20 -22.62
CA LEU A 46 14.58 0.39 -21.30
C LEU A 46 13.43 1.24 -20.81
N ALA A 47 12.79 1.99 -21.70
CA ALA A 47 11.58 2.74 -21.35
C ALA A 47 10.45 1.79 -20.93
N GLN A 48 10.36 0.60 -21.53
CA GLN A 48 9.34 -0.41 -21.17
C GLN A 48 9.68 -1.14 -19.87
N THR A 49 10.95 -1.49 -19.63
CA THR A 49 11.33 -2.34 -18.48
C THR A 49 11.80 -1.57 -17.25
N GLY A 50 12.13 -0.28 -17.39
CA GLY A 50 12.67 0.58 -16.34
C GLY A 50 14.12 0.30 -15.94
N ASN A 51 14.68 -0.87 -16.28
CA ASN A 51 16.05 -1.27 -15.94
C ASN A 51 16.70 -2.10 -17.06
N ILE A 52 18.03 -2.01 -17.16
CA ILE A 52 18.86 -2.92 -17.95
C ILE A 52 18.74 -4.36 -17.43
N ASN A 53 19.04 -5.35 -18.26
CA ASN A 53 19.00 -6.79 -17.95
C ASN A 53 17.62 -7.32 -17.52
N THR A 54 16.57 -6.56 -17.79
CA THR A 54 15.18 -6.97 -17.53
C THR A 54 14.54 -7.41 -18.84
N PRO A 55 13.88 -8.58 -18.91
CA PRO A 55 13.27 -9.06 -20.14
C PRO A 55 12.00 -8.27 -20.47
N TYR A 56 11.80 -7.97 -21.75
CA TYR A 56 10.55 -7.50 -22.31
C TYR A 56 10.03 -8.55 -23.29
N THR A 57 8.74 -8.92 -23.17
CA THR A 57 8.10 -9.89 -24.06
C THR A 57 6.90 -9.25 -24.73
N TYR A 58 6.83 -9.39 -26.04
CA TYR A 58 5.67 -9.05 -26.86
C TYR A 58 5.08 -10.32 -27.44
N VAL A 59 3.75 -10.45 -27.47
CA VAL A 59 3.06 -11.55 -28.16
C VAL A 59 2.03 -10.96 -29.09
N SER A 60 2.07 -11.39 -30.35
CA SER A 60 1.07 -11.00 -31.34
C SER A 60 -0.24 -11.74 -31.12
N GLY A 61 -1.34 -11.09 -31.51
CA GLY A 61 -2.56 -11.81 -31.82
C GLY A 61 -2.39 -12.82 -32.98
N PRO A 62 -3.43 -13.62 -33.28
CA PRO A 62 -3.42 -14.58 -34.37
C PRO A 62 -3.13 -13.92 -35.73
N ILE A 63 -2.18 -14.45 -36.47
CA ILE A 63 -1.76 -13.95 -37.78
C ILE A 63 -1.55 -15.08 -38.79
N THR A 64 -1.99 -14.90 -40.02
CA THR A 64 -1.79 -15.86 -41.12
C THR A 64 -0.55 -15.49 -41.93
N ALA A 65 0.22 -16.47 -42.38
CA ALA A 65 1.35 -16.23 -43.26
C ALA A 65 0.92 -15.78 -44.66
N GLY A 66 1.76 -14.96 -45.28
CA GLY A 66 1.61 -14.52 -46.65
C GLY A 66 1.56 -15.67 -47.66
N ALA A 67 1.13 -15.35 -48.88
CA ALA A 67 0.99 -16.34 -49.97
C ALA A 67 2.31 -17.05 -50.34
N ASN A 68 3.44 -16.51 -49.91
CA ASN A 68 4.78 -17.10 -50.03
C ASN A 68 5.07 -18.23 -49.01
N GLY A 69 4.16 -18.51 -48.07
CA GLY A 69 4.32 -19.57 -47.06
C GLY A 69 5.17 -19.17 -45.85
N THR A 70 5.43 -17.88 -45.65
CA THR A 70 6.26 -17.39 -44.55
C THR A 70 5.59 -16.29 -43.75
N LEU A 71 5.91 -16.20 -42.45
CA LEU A 71 5.68 -15.01 -41.64
C LEU A 71 6.86 -14.03 -41.79
N ASP A 72 6.60 -12.87 -42.36
CA ASP A 72 7.52 -11.78 -42.61
C ASP A 72 7.58 -10.84 -41.41
N LEU A 73 8.55 -11.12 -40.54
CA LEU A 73 8.95 -10.28 -39.43
C LEU A 73 10.13 -9.38 -39.85
N GLN A 74 10.01 -8.07 -39.64
CA GLN A 74 11.07 -7.10 -39.91
C GLN A 74 11.35 -6.23 -38.68
N PHE A 75 12.61 -5.85 -38.50
CA PHE A 75 13.06 -4.92 -37.47
C PHE A 75 13.62 -3.69 -38.16
N LEU A 76 13.06 -2.53 -37.87
CA LEU A 76 13.39 -1.27 -38.54
C LEU A 76 14.10 -0.36 -37.53
N ASN A 77 15.35 -0.01 -37.82
CA ASN A 77 16.14 0.83 -36.93
C ASN A 77 15.57 2.26 -36.93
N GLY A 78 15.29 2.80 -35.74
CA GLY A 78 15.05 4.24 -35.53
C GLY A 78 16.31 4.92 -34.97
N ILE A 79 16.67 4.57 -33.73
CA ILE A 79 17.90 4.96 -33.03
C ILE A 79 18.68 3.69 -32.68
N ASP A 80 19.95 3.65 -33.10
CA ASP A 80 20.82 2.47 -32.99
C ASP A 80 20.24 1.21 -33.69
N ASN A 81 20.92 0.08 -33.59
CA ASN A 81 20.47 -1.17 -34.16
C ASN A 81 19.32 -1.79 -33.36
N ALA A 82 18.28 -2.24 -34.05
CA ALA A 82 17.26 -3.10 -33.50
C ALA A 82 17.87 -4.41 -33.00
N LYS A 83 17.19 -5.04 -32.02
CA LYS A 83 17.66 -6.29 -31.42
C LYS A 83 16.51 -7.24 -31.14
N LEU A 84 16.83 -8.52 -31.01
CA LEU A 84 15.92 -9.57 -30.59
C LEU A 84 16.71 -10.61 -29.77
N SER A 85 16.16 -11.07 -28.66
CA SER A 85 16.78 -12.10 -27.81
C SER A 85 16.19 -13.49 -28.09
N GLY A 86 14.92 -13.58 -28.46
CA GLY A 86 14.29 -14.85 -28.78
C GLY A 86 12.97 -14.67 -29.52
N ILE A 87 12.55 -15.72 -30.22
CA ILE A 87 11.28 -15.77 -30.95
C ILE A 87 10.61 -17.13 -30.74
N VAL A 88 9.30 -17.13 -30.55
CA VAL A 88 8.48 -18.34 -30.54
C VAL A 88 7.31 -18.14 -31.48
N VAL A 89 7.10 -19.09 -32.39
CA VAL A 89 5.93 -19.11 -33.28
C VAL A 89 5.11 -20.35 -32.94
N ARG A 90 3.83 -20.16 -32.62
CA ARG A 90 2.90 -21.24 -32.27
C ARG A 90 1.73 -21.20 -33.24
N GLN A 91 1.18 -22.37 -33.59
CA GLN A 91 -0.13 -22.40 -34.23
C GLN A 91 -1.16 -21.86 -33.23
N ALA A 92 -1.94 -20.87 -33.64
CA ALA A 92 -3.11 -20.44 -32.88
C ALA A 92 -4.15 -21.57 -32.92
N ALA A 93 -4.85 -21.81 -31.81
CA ALA A 93 -5.96 -22.74 -31.81
C ALA A 93 -6.98 -22.33 -32.88
N SER A 94 -7.61 -23.29 -33.56
CA SER A 94 -8.56 -23.05 -34.64
C SER A 94 -9.86 -22.38 -34.14
N GLY A 95 -9.79 -21.07 -33.90
CA GLY A 95 -10.90 -20.15 -33.66
C GLY A 95 -10.67 -18.90 -34.52
N GLY A 96 -11.74 -18.20 -34.91
CA GLY A 96 -11.68 -17.01 -35.77
C GLY A 96 -10.85 -15.86 -35.19
N ALA A 97 -10.80 -14.72 -35.90
CA ALA A 97 -10.22 -13.49 -35.38
C ALA A 97 -10.74 -13.21 -33.96
N ASP A 98 -9.86 -12.77 -33.07
CA ASP A 98 -10.25 -12.45 -31.70
C ASP A 98 -11.26 -11.30 -31.71
N THR A 99 -12.36 -11.50 -31.01
CA THR A 99 -13.47 -10.53 -30.91
C THR A 99 -13.77 -10.18 -29.46
N MET A 100 -13.05 -10.78 -28.52
CA MET A 100 -13.17 -10.46 -27.11
C MET A 100 -12.07 -9.45 -26.78
N GLY A 101 -12.45 -8.38 -26.08
CA GLY A 101 -11.46 -7.47 -25.51
C GLY A 101 -10.92 -7.99 -24.19
N PRO A 102 -9.89 -7.32 -23.65
CA PRO A 102 -9.26 -7.72 -22.40
C PRO A 102 -10.28 -7.86 -21.26
N SER A 103 -10.15 -8.97 -20.54
CA SER A 103 -10.90 -9.20 -19.31
C SER A 103 -10.14 -8.67 -18.09
N ILE A 104 -10.89 -8.24 -17.07
CA ILE A 104 -10.31 -7.81 -15.80
C ILE A 104 -10.23 -9.02 -14.88
N GLY A 105 -9.00 -9.41 -14.55
CA GLY A 105 -8.70 -10.48 -13.60
C GLY A 105 -8.72 -9.96 -12.16
N SER A 106 -7.59 -10.09 -11.45
CA SER A 106 -7.46 -9.53 -10.11
C SER A 106 -7.59 -8.01 -10.12
N PHE A 107 -8.53 -7.48 -9.34
CA PHE A 107 -8.72 -6.05 -9.12
C PHE A 107 -8.78 -5.82 -7.61
N THR A 108 -7.74 -5.19 -7.07
CA THR A 108 -7.57 -4.97 -5.63
C THR A 108 -7.28 -3.51 -5.33
N VAL A 109 -7.81 -3.02 -4.22
CA VAL A 109 -7.54 -1.68 -3.71
C VAL A 109 -6.97 -1.78 -2.30
N GLU A 110 -5.82 -1.16 -2.08
CA GLU A 110 -5.28 -0.88 -0.75
C GLU A 110 -5.72 0.52 -0.35
N ALA A 111 -6.63 0.60 0.63
CA ALA A 111 -7.15 1.85 1.16
C ALA A 111 -6.04 2.65 1.88
N PRO A 112 -6.14 3.99 1.91
CA PRO A 112 -5.15 4.81 2.59
C PRO A 112 -5.18 4.56 4.11
N SER A 113 -4.01 4.37 4.72
CA SER A 113 -3.89 4.13 6.18
C SER A 113 -4.00 5.40 7.04
N SER A 114 -4.31 6.54 6.44
CA SER A 114 -4.56 7.83 7.09
C SER A 114 -5.36 8.74 6.15
N GLY A 115 -6.02 9.77 6.68
CA GLY A 115 -6.80 10.72 5.86
C GLY A 115 -5.98 11.49 4.82
N THR A 116 -4.65 11.53 4.93
CA THR A 116 -3.75 12.18 3.98
C THR A 116 -2.95 11.19 3.12
N GLY A 117 -3.11 9.88 3.36
CA GLY A 117 -2.44 8.81 2.64
C GLY A 117 -2.98 8.61 1.21
N GLN A 118 -2.17 7.97 0.37
CA GLN A 118 -2.59 7.57 -0.98
C GLN A 118 -3.27 6.19 -0.92
N ALA A 119 -4.23 5.96 -1.82
CA ALA A 119 -4.73 4.62 -2.10
C ALA A 119 -3.91 4.01 -3.25
N SER A 120 -3.69 2.69 -3.21
CA SER A 120 -3.05 1.94 -4.29
C SER A 120 -4.07 1.01 -4.95
N VAL A 121 -4.16 1.05 -6.26
CA VAL A 121 -5.09 0.23 -7.05
C VAL A 121 -4.30 -0.66 -7.99
N THR A 122 -4.46 -1.97 -7.88
CA THR A 122 -3.79 -2.94 -8.77
C THR A 122 -4.82 -3.70 -9.59
N VAL A 123 -4.60 -3.71 -10.91
CA VAL A 123 -5.48 -4.34 -11.89
C VAL A 123 -4.67 -5.29 -12.76
N VAL A 124 -5.16 -6.52 -12.93
CA VAL A 124 -4.66 -7.50 -13.89
C VAL A 124 -5.59 -7.53 -15.09
N TYR A 125 -5.02 -7.38 -16.28
CA TYR A 125 -5.70 -7.50 -17.56
C TYR A 125 -5.27 -8.82 -18.21
N ASP A 126 -6.26 -9.62 -18.64
CA ASP A 126 -6.03 -10.92 -19.26
C ASP A 126 -6.72 -10.98 -20.62
N ASP A 127 -5.97 -11.37 -21.65
CA ASP A 127 -6.45 -11.52 -23.02
C ASP A 127 -5.66 -12.57 -23.79
N ALA A 128 -6.35 -13.42 -24.56
CA ALA A 128 -5.73 -14.51 -25.30
C ALA A 128 -4.79 -14.03 -26.42
N SER A 129 -5.06 -12.84 -26.97
CA SER A 129 -4.25 -12.17 -27.99
C SER A 129 -3.18 -11.25 -27.41
N GLY A 130 -3.07 -11.14 -26.08
CA GLY A 130 -2.14 -10.27 -25.37
C GLY A 130 -2.70 -8.86 -25.13
N ILE A 131 -2.01 -8.09 -24.29
CA ILE A 131 -2.43 -6.75 -23.88
C ILE A 131 -1.59 -5.67 -24.57
N ASN A 132 -2.22 -4.67 -25.15
CA ASN A 132 -1.53 -3.49 -25.65
C ASN A 132 -1.14 -2.58 -24.48
N LEU A 133 0.08 -2.75 -23.96
CA LEU A 133 0.59 -1.93 -22.85
C LEU A 133 0.61 -0.42 -23.15
N ALA A 134 0.64 0.00 -24.41
CA ALA A 134 0.60 1.43 -24.75
C ALA A 134 -0.77 2.05 -24.46
N SER A 135 -1.85 1.25 -24.49
CA SER A 135 -3.20 1.70 -24.12
C SER A 135 -3.31 2.00 -22.62
N ILE A 136 -2.54 1.31 -21.77
CA ILE A 136 -2.60 1.48 -20.31
C ILE A 136 -1.98 2.81 -19.87
N ASN A 137 -2.80 3.67 -19.27
CA ASN A 137 -2.43 5.00 -18.78
C ASN A 137 -3.32 5.45 -17.60
N ALA A 138 -2.99 6.58 -16.97
CA ALA A 138 -3.71 7.03 -15.77
C ALA A 138 -5.21 7.35 -16.00
N ALA A 139 -5.63 7.60 -17.24
CA ALA A 139 -7.02 7.92 -17.57
C ALA A 139 -7.95 6.69 -17.56
N ASP A 140 -7.40 5.47 -17.61
CA ASP A 140 -8.17 4.23 -17.61
C ASP A 140 -8.98 4.04 -16.32
N LEU A 141 -8.46 4.58 -15.22
CA LEU A 141 -9.04 4.47 -13.90
C LEU A 141 -9.82 5.74 -13.53
N ALA A 142 -11.00 5.54 -12.94
CA ALA A 142 -11.72 6.57 -12.21
C ALA A 142 -11.97 6.09 -10.78
N VAL A 143 -11.97 7.02 -9.83
CA VAL A 143 -12.41 6.77 -8.46
C VAL A 143 -13.52 7.75 -8.14
N THR A 144 -14.60 7.25 -7.56
CA THR A 144 -15.77 8.03 -7.15
C THR A 144 -16.12 7.70 -5.70
N GLY A 145 -16.74 8.63 -4.99
CA GLY A 145 -17.14 8.44 -3.59
C GLY A 145 -17.75 9.71 -2.99
N PRO A 146 -17.96 9.73 -1.66
CA PRO A 146 -18.65 10.82 -0.97
C PRO A 146 -17.87 12.14 -0.95
N GLY A 147 -16.54 12.08 -1.03
CA GLY A 147 -15.65 13.25 -1.01
C GLY A 147 -14.97 13.53 -2.34
N ALA A 148 -14.15 14.58 -2.34
CA ALA A 148 -13.22 14.83 -3.43
C ALA A 148 -12.23 13.67 -3.57
N VAL A 149 -11.68 13.50 -4.76
CA VAL A 149 -10.66 12.49 -5.08
C VAL A 149 -9.45 13.23 -5.63
N GLY A 150 -8.26 12.89 -5.16
CA GLY A 150 -7.02 13.49 -5.66
C GLY A 150 -6.64 12.98 -7.05
N ALA A 151 -5.49 13.44 -7.53
CA ALA A 151 -4.99 13.03 -8.84
C ALA A 151 -4.70 11.51 -8.88
N ILE A 152 -5.06 10.88 -9.99
CA ILE A 152 -4.71 9.49 -10.30
C ILE A 152 -3.44 9.50 -11.16
N SER A 153 -2.47 8.67 -10.82
CA SER A 153 -1.26 8.44 -11.61
C SER A 153 -1.04 6.95 -11.86
N LEU A 154 -0.47 6.62 -13.02
CA LEU A 154 -0.01 5.27 -13.29
C LEU A 154 1.40 5.12 -12.69
N GLN A 155 1.57 4.19 -11.75
CA GLN A 155 2.86 3.93 -11.11
C GLN A 155 3.66 2.89 -11.88
N THR A 156 3.04 1.77 -12.24
CA THR A 156 3.67 0.72 -13.04
C THR A 156 2.69 0.12 -14.04
N LYS A 157 3.21 -0.36 -15.16
CA LYS A 157 2.52 -1.28 -16.07
C LYS A 157 3.54 -2.29 -16.57
N VAL A 158 3.24 -3.58 -16.41
CA VAL A 158 4.19 -4.65 -16.70
C VAL A 158 3.45 -5.80 -17.37
N ALA A 159 3.94 -6.27 -18.51
CA ALA A 159 3.52 -7.56 -19.06
C ALA A 159 4.00 -8.67 -18.11
N THR A 160 3.08 -9.39 -17.51
CA THR A 160 3.37 -10.48 -16.57
C THR A 160 3.39 -11.84 -17.27
N SER A 161 2.75 -11.94 -18.44
CA SER A 161 2.83 -13.09 -19.32
C SER A 161 2.59 -12.67 -20.78
N ALA A 162 2.59 -13.66 -21.69
CA ALA A 162 2.16 -13.47 -23.08
C ALA A 162 0.73 -12.92 -23.23
N THR A 163 -0.12 -13.22 -22.25
CA THR A 163 -1.58 -12.98 -22.29
C THR A 163 -2.06 -12.11 -21.14
N SER A 164 -1.15 -11.57 -20.33
CA SER A 164 -1.51 -10.85 -19.12
C SER A 164 -0.61 -9.65 -18.86
N ALA A 165 -1.19 -8.57 -18.35
CA ALA A 165 -0.47 -7.40 -17.88
C ALA A 165 -1.02 -6.93 -16.54
N THR A 166 -0.16 -6.43 -15.67
CA THR A 166 -0.53 -5.82 -14.39
C THR A 166 -0.23 -4.33 -14.42
N ALA A 167 -1.20 -3.53 -14.01
CA ALA A 167 -1.05 -2.10 -13.81
C ALA A 167 -1.29 -1.73 -12.35
N THR A 168 -0.46 -0.86 -11.80
CA THR A 168 -0.64 -0.26 -10.47
C THR A 168 -0.84 1.24 -10.62
N TYR A 169 -1.93 1.75 -10.09
CA TYR A 169 -2.31 3.15 -10.05
C TYR A 169 -2.22 3.67 -8.62
N LEU A 170 -1.81 4.93 -8.47
CA LEU A 170 -1.87 5.64 -7.20
C LEU A 170 -2.97 6.69 -7.26
N VAL A 171 -3.72 6.80 -6.17
CA VAL A 171 -4.77 7.82 -6.01
C VAL A 171 -4.37 8.70 -4.84
N ALA A 172 -4.00 9.95 -5.15
CA ALA A 172 -3.62 10.90 -4.12
C ALA A 172 -4.80 11.26 -3.22
N ALA A 173 -4.54 11.59 -1.96
CA ALA A 173 -5.53 12.25 -1.12
C ALA A 173 -5.92 13.60 -1.73
N PRO A 174 -7.21 13.99 -1.69
CA PRO A 174 -7.62 15.33 -2.07
C PRO A 174 -7.08 16.38 -1.07
N ASN A 175 -7.10 17.66 -1.46
CA ASN A 175 -6.77 18.74 -0.53
C ASN A 175 -7.78 18.74 0.63
N GLY A 176 -7.27 18.63 1.87
CA GLY A 176 -8.10 18.48 3.08
C GLY A 176 -8.31 17.04 3.54
N GLY A 177 -7.79 16.05 2.80
CA GLY A 177 -7.87 14.64 3.15
C GLY A 177 -9.14 13.95 2.64
N TRP A 178 -9.12 12.62 2.67
CA TRP A 178 -10.28 11.82 2.26
C TRP A 178 -11.47 12.05 3.19
N ALA A 179 -12.67 11.94 2.63
CA ALA A 179 -13.89 11.88 3.44
C ALA A 179 -14.20 10.41 3.74
N ASP A 180 -14.87 10.16 4.85
CA ASP A 180 -15.27 8.79 5.18
C ASP A 180 -16.41 8.31 4.29
N GLY A 181 -16.41 7.01 4.02
CA GLY A 181 -17.49 6.29 3.38
C GLY A 181 -17.05 5.41 2.22
N ALA A 182 -18.04 5.01 1.42
CA ALA A 182 -17.86 4.07 0.32
C ALA A 182 -17.35 4.76 -0.94
N TYR A 183 -16.19 4.30 -1.41
CA TYR A 183 -15.60 4.68 -2.68
C TYR A 183 -15.68 3.51 -3.67
N THR A 184 -15.59 3.83 -4.95
CA THR A 184 -15.55 2.85 -6.03
C THR A 184 -14.46 3.21 -7.01
N ALA A 185 -13.47 2.34 -7.15
CA ALA A 185 -12.51 2.36 -8.23
C ALA A 185 -13.13 1.68 -9.45
N THR A 186 -13.02 2.29 -10.62
CA THR A 186 -13.61 1.78 -11.87
C THR A 186 -12.58 1.86 -12.98
N VAL A 187 -12.26 0.71 -13.56
CA VAL A 187 -11.62 0.66 -14.87
C VAL A 187 -12.72 0.95 -15.89
N LYS A 188 -12.57 2.03 -16.65
CA LYS A 188 -13.57 2.45 -17.63
C LYS A 188 -13.60 1.47 -18.81
N ALA A 189 -14.77 1.33 -19.42
CA ALA A 189 -14.90 0.55 -20.65
C ALA A 189 -14.17 1.25 -21.79
N GLY A 190 -13.50 0.48 -22.64
CA GLY A 190 -12.93 0.98 -23.89
C GLY A 190 -11.54 1.59 -23.80
N GLU A 191 -10.93 1.66 -22.62
CA GLU A 191 -9.64 2.35 -22.42
C GLU A 191 -8.44 1.43 -22.68
N VAL A 192 -8.54 0.14 -22.33
CA VAL A 192 -7.47 -0.84 -22.47
C VAL A 192 -7.77 -1.78 -23.61
N THR A 193 -6.86 -1.85 -24.59
CA THR A 193 -7.02 -2.70 -25.78
C THR A 193 -6.19 -3.97 -25.72
N ASP A 194 -6.63 -5.00 -26.43
CA ASP A 194 -5.80 -6.17 -26.73
C ASP A 194 -4.66 -5.80 -27.70
N ALA A 195 -3.74 -6.74 -27.92
CA ALA A 195 -2.61 -6.62 -28.85
C ALA A 195 -2.92 -7.21 -30.25
N SER A 196 -4.19 -7.46 -30.57
CA SER A 196 -4.61 -7.99 -31.86
C SER A 196 -4.67 -6.90 -32.95
N PRO A 197 -4.58 -7.26 -34.24
CA PRO A 197 -4.76 -6.30 -35.35
C PRO A 197 -6.16 -5.68 -35.43
N ALA A 198 -7.16 -6.30 -34.81
CA ALA A 198 -8.53 -5.82 -34.72
C ALA A 198 -8.83 -5.38 -33.27
N ALA A 199 -7.93 -4.56 -32.70
CA ALA A 199 -7.88 -4.16 -31.31
C ALA A 199 -9.28 -4.01 -30.66
N ASN A 200 -9.66 -5.01 -29.85
CA ASN A 200 -10.85 -4.94 -29.02
C ASN A 200 -10.46 -4.29 -27.68
N ALA A 201 -11.45 -3.75 -26.97
CA ALA A 201 -11.23 -3.03 -25.72
C ALA A 201 -12.00 -3.63 -24.55
N ASN A 202 -11.50 -3.39 -23.34
CA ASN A 202 -12.04 -3.97 -22.12
C ASN A 202 -13.48 -3.50 -21.83
N ALA A 203 -14.26 -4.35 -21.17
CA ALA A 203 -15.48 -3.92 -20.50
C ALA A 203 -15.15 -3.14 -19.21
N ALA A 204 -16.09 -2.31 -18.74
CA ALA A 204 -15.93 -1.65 -17.45
C ALA A 204 -15.96 -2.67 -16.31
N ALA A 205 -15.11 -2.45 -15.30
CA ALA A 205 -15.14 -3.20 -14.07
C ALA A 205 -14.95 -2.25 -12.90
N SER A 206 -15.59 -2.56 -11.77
CA SER A 206 -15.53 -1.74 -10.57
C SER A 206 -15.17 -2.58 -9.36
N HIS A 207 -14.44 -1.96 -8.43
CA HIS A 207 -14.11 -2.51 -7.13
C HIS A 207 -14.48 -1.49 -6.05
N ALA A 208 -15.33 -1.89 -5.12
CA ALA A 208 -15.70 -1.06 -3.99
C ALA A 208 -14.62 -1.14 -2.92
N PHE A 209 -14.37 -0.02 -2.24
CA PHE A 209 -13.53 0.05 -1.06
C PHE A 209 -14.06 1.15 -0.13
N THR A 210 -13.69 1.10 1.15
CA THR A 210 -14.13 2.12 2.11
C THR A 210 -12.95 2.89 2.63
N ILE A 211 -13.16 4.17 2.87
CA ILE A 211 -12.25 5.02 3.61
C ILE A 211 -12.91 5.36 4.93
N ASP A 212 -12.18 5.18 6.02
CA ASP A 212 -12.62 5.53 7.36
C ASP A 212 -11.45 6.21 8.07
N THR A 213 -11.61 7.50 8.29
CA THR A 213 -10.60 8.44 8.79
C THR A 213 -11.12 9.25 9.97
N THR A 214 -12.40 9.10 10.35
CA THR A 214 -13.01 9.72 11.53
C THR A 214 -13.74 8.66 12.38
N PRO A 215 -13.48 8.54 13.70
CA PRO A 215 -14.09 7.54 14.60
C PRO A 215 -15.60 7.73 14.90
N GLY A 216 -16.45 8.06 13.92
CA GLY A 216 -17.86 8.43 14.13
C GLY A 216 -18.85 7.27 14.18
N GLY A 217 -18.50 6.11 13.61
CA GLY A 217 -19.30 4.88 13.66
C GLY A 217 -18.74 3.81 14.61
N ASP A 218 -17.53 4.04 15.09
CA ASP A 218 -16.76 3.07 15.84
C ASP A 218 -17.15 3.05 17.31
N THR A 219 -17.05 1.86 17.89
CA THR A 219 -17.30 1.70 19.32
C THR A 219 -15.98 1.77 20.05
N LEU A 220 -15.80 2.76 20.91
CA LEU A 220 -14.66 2.80 21.83
C LEU A 220 -14.64 1.50 22.64
N VAL A 221 -13.57 0.73 22.50
CA VAL A 221 -13.32 -0.48 23.30
C VAL A 221 -12.70 -0.07 24.62
N ILE A 222 -11.63 0.72 24.55
CA ILE A 222 -10.91 1.22 25.72
C ILE A 222 -10.06 2.43 25.36
N ALA A 223 -9.88 3.33 26.34
CA ALA A 223 -8.88 4.38 26.31
C ALA A 223 -8.05 4.31 27.59
N ILE A 224 -6.73 4.51 27.51
CA ILE A 224 -5.78 4.29 28.63
C ILE A 224 -4.84 5.49 28.72
N ASN A 225 -4.77 6.15 29.90
CA ASN A 225 -3.81 7.21 30.19
C ASN A 225 -2.50 6.60 30.72
N SER A 226 -1.57 6.33 29.80
CA SER A 226 -0.37 5.54 30.06
C SER A 226 0.59 6.27 31.00
N GLY A 227 0.87 5.68 32.16
CA GLY A 227 1.70 6.28 33.20
C GLY A 227 0.95 7.23 34.15
N GLY A 228 -0.30 7.60 33.83
CA GLY A 228 -1.09 8.60 34.54
C GLY A 228 -2.32 8.06 35.28
N GLY A 229 -2.96 8.95 36.03
CA GLY A 229 -4.29 8.70 36.61
C GLY A 229 -5.40 8.74 35.56
N ALA A 230 -6.63 8.38 35.94
CA ALA A 230 -7.77 8.47 35.01
C ALA A 230 -7.98 9.92 34.54
N TYR A 231 -8.30 10.08 33.27
CA TYR A 231 -8.49 11.38 32.64
C TYR A 231 -9.75 11.36 31.77
N THR A 232 -10.54 12.43 31.79
CA THR A 232 -11.71 12.57 30.91
C THR A 232 -11.44 13.69 29.93
N ARG A 233 -11.34 13.35 28.65
CA ARG A 233 -11.20 14.32 27.56
C ARG A 233 -12.49 15.14 27.43
N ALA A 234 -12.38 16.33 26.84
CA ALA A 234 -13.50 17.25 26.64
C ALA A 234 -14.70 16.64 25.88
N ASP A 235 -14.47 15.63 25.04
CA ASP A 235 -15.51 14.89 24.30
C ASP A 235 -16.27 13.85 25.15
N GLY A 236 -15.87 13.66 26.42
CA GLY A 236 -16.46 12.70 27.34
C GLY A 236 -15.75 11.34 27.36
N THR A 237 -14.71 11.13 26.54
CA THR A 237 -13.92 9.90 26.52
C THR A 237 -13.17 9.74 27.84
N LEU A 238 -13.43 8.63 28.55
CA LEU A 238 -12.72 8.27 29.77
C LEU A 238 -11.48 7.45 29.43
N PHE A 239 -10.31 8.04 29.64
CA PHE A 239 -9.03 7.34 29.68
C PHE A 239 -8.85 6.73 31.07
N GLU A 240 -8.81 5.40 31.12
CA GLU A 240 -8.58 4.65 32.34
C GLU A 240 -7.17 4.86 32.87
N ALA A 241 -7.03 4.79 34.20
CA ALA A 241 -5.73 4.97 34.86
C ALA A 241 -4.77 3.82 34.54
N ASP A 242 -3.50 4.17 34.38
CA ASP A 242 -2.44 3.22 34.11
C ASP A 242 -1.14 3.64 34.80
N THR A 243 -1.12 3.52 36.12
CA THR A 243 -0.04 4.08 36.96
C THR A 243 1.05 3.05 37.27
N ALA A 244 2.18 3.50 37.84
CA ALA A 244 3.20 2.59 38.36
C ALA A 244 2.69 1.73 39.54
N ALA A 245 1.93 2.34 40.47
CA ALA A 245 1.43 1.69 41.68
C ALA A 245 0.20 0.81 41.44
N SER A 246 -0.57 1.11 40.40
CA SER A 246 -1.73 0.34 39.96
C SER A 246 -1.75 0.34 38.44
N PRO A 247 -0.99 -0.58 37.82
CA PRO A 247 -1.00 -0.76 36.38
C PRO A 247 -2.39 -1.09 35.86
N HIS A 248 -2.66 -0.69 34.62
CA HIS A 248 -3.86 -1.10 33.93
C HIS A 248 -3.94 -2.63 33.84
N ARG A 249 -5.15 -3.19 33.88
CA ARG A 249 -5.37 -4.66 33.89
C ARG A 249 -4.83 -5.39 32.67
N PHE A 250 -4.62 -4.67 31.56
CA PHE A 250 -4.04 -5.20 30.32
C PHE A 250 -2.56 -4.89 30.16
N TYR A 251 -1.95 -4.14 31.08
CA TYR A 251 -0.52 -3.85 31.02
C TYR A 251 0.29 -5.12 31.22
N ILE A 252 1.24 -5.35 30.31
CA ILE A 252 2.24 -6.40 30.40
C ILE A 252 3.55 -5.73 30.79
N ALA A 253 4.01 -6.01 32.02
CA ALA A 253 5.30 -5.54 32.49
C ALA A 253 6.43 -6.27 31.75
N GLY A 254 7.42 -5.52 31.27
CA GLY A 254 8.70 -6.11 30.87
C GLY A 254 9.64 -6.28 32.06
N GLN A 255 10.92 -6.51 31.77
CA GLN A 255 11.94 -6.86 32.79
C GLN A 255 12.13 -5.79 33.88
N ASP A 256 11.90 -4.52 33.56
CA ASP A 256 12.11 -3.40 34.46
C ASP A 256 10.84 -2.98 35.24
N GLY A 257 9.74 -3.74 35.09
CA GLY A 257 8.50 -3.56 35.85
C GLY A 257 7.59 -2.45 35.30
N ASN A 258 7.06 -1.62 36.19
CA ASN A 258 5.98 -0.65 35.90
C ASN A 258 6.52 0.79 35.83
N ALA A 259 7.51 1.03 34.99
CA ALA A 259 8.16 2.34 34.91
C ALA A 259 7.26 3.41 34.25
N VAL A 260 7.28 4.62 34.83
CA VAL A 260 6.51 5.78 34.37
C VAL A 260 7.37 7.03 34.44
N PHE A 261 7.14 7.98 33.54
CA PHE A 261 7.79 9.28 33.54
C PHE A 261 6.72 10.38 33.45
N THR A 262 6.91 11.46 34.19
CA THR A 262 5.97 12.58 34.28
C THR A 262 6.72 13.89 34.18
N ASP A 263 6.18 14.80 33.38
CA ASP A 263 6.60 16.20 33.28
C ASP A 263 5.33 17.06 33.16
N ASN A 264 5.28 18.19 33.86
CA ASN A 264 4.07 19.03 33.94
C ASN A 264 4.13 20.28 33.05
N ASP A 265 5.11 20.36 32.16
CA ASP A 265 5.16 21.41 31.16
C ASP A 265 3.99 21.34 30.17
N LEU A 266 3.62 22.50 29.61
CA LEU A 266 2.57 22.57 28.60
C LEU A 266 2.99 21.84 27.33
N ILE A 267 2.05 21.10 26.76
CA ILE A 267 2.25 20.29 25.58
C ILE A 267 1.65 21.02 24.38
N ALA A 268 2.48 21.36 23.40
CA ALA A 268 2.02 21.97 22.16
C ALA A 268 1.17 20.97 21.34
N ASN A 269 0.39 21.50 20.39
CA ASN A 269 -0.51 20.73 19.51
C ASN A 269 -1.65 19.96 20.20
N THR A 270 -1.95 20.27 21.46
CA THR A 270 -3.08 19.68 22.18
C THR A 270 -3.73 20.70 23.12
N THR A 271 -4.97 20.43 23.53
CA THR A 271 -5.64 21.09 24.66
C THR A 271 -5.78 20.15 25.87
N ASP A 272 -5.33 18.91 25.72
CA ASP A 272 -5.44 17.83 26.70
C ASP A 272 -4.08 17.58 27.35
N ASP A 273 -3.38 18.62 27.82
CA ASP A 273 -2.01 18.53 28.35
C ASP A 273 -1.81 17.37 29.32
N ALA A 274 -2.74 17.19 30.27
CA ALA A 274 -2.68 16.16 31.30
C ALA A 274 -2.58 14.72 30.76
N LEU A 275 -3.06 14.47 29.54
CA LEU A 275 -2.97 13.18 28.86
C LEU A 275 -1.57 12.91 28.30
N TYR A 276 -0.80 13.95 28.00
CA TYR A 276 0.53 13.87 27.39
C TYR A 276 1.68 14.11 28.39
N GLN A 277 1.36 14.59 29.59
CA GLN A 277 2.28 14.87 30.69
C GLN A 277 2.71 13.62 31.47
N ASN A 278 2.13 12.45 31.18
CA ASN A 278 2.47 11.17 31.80
C ASN A 278 2.74 10.14 30.72
N GLN A 279 3.68 9.24 30.98
CA GLN A 279 4.04 8.18 30.05
C GLN A 279 4.42 6.89 30.74
N ARG A 280 4.09 5.76 30.10
CA ARG A 280 4.80 4.51 30.32
C ARG A 280 6.06 4.48 29.50
N PHE A 281 7.15 4.03 30.08
CA PHE A 281 8.39 3.83 29.34
C PHE A 281 9.07 2.53 29.75
N GLY A 282 9.84 1.96 28.83
CA GLY A 282 10.63 0.76 29.08
C GLY A 282 12.08 1.12 29.36
N TRP A 283 12.60 0.86 30.56
CA TRP A 283 14.02 1.07 30.85
C TRP A 283 14.91 0.10 30.04
N ALA A 284 16.16 0.51 29.79
CA ALA A 284 17.17 -0.31 29.15
C ALA A 284 18.02 -1.07 30.16
N SER A 285 17.55 -2.23 30.63
CA SER A 285 18.45 -3.28 31.09
C SER A 285 18.93 -4.10 29.88
N ALA A 286 20.17 -4.58 29.90
CA ALA A 286 20.95 -4.98 28.73
C ALA A 286 20.28 -6.00 27.77
N SER A 287 20.35 -5.68 26.46
CA SER A 287 20.25 -6.57 25.30
C SER A 287 19.03 -7.50 25.22
N THR A 288 17.88 -6.96 24.82
CA THR A 288 16.83 -7.74 24.15
C THR A 288 16.47 -7.04 22.83
N THR A 289 16.53 -7.77 21.72
CA THR A 289 16.32 -7.25 20.35
C THR A 289 15.08 -7.83 19.69
N ASP A 290 14.21 -8.50 20.45
CA ASP A 290 13.05 -9.24 19.93
C ASP A 290 11.74 -8.75 20.58
N ALA A 291 10.64 -8.88 19.84
CA ALA A 291 9.28 -8.52 20.25
C ALA A 291 8.78 -9.37 21.42
N ASP A 292 9.23 -10.62 21.52
CA ASP A 292 8.88 -11.55 22.61
C ASP A 292 9.43 -11.11 23.98
N ASP A 293 10.47 -10.27 23.99
CA ASP A 293 11.11 -9.71 25.19
C ASP A 293 10.85 -8.20 25.32
N GLY A 294 9.68 -7.74 24.83
CA GLY A 294 9.26 -6.34 24.85
C GLY A 294 9.48 -5.67 26.21
N ARG A 295 9.88 -4.39 26.20
CA ARG A 295 10.14 -3.66 27.45
C ARG A 295 8.86 -3.40 28.25
N PHE A 296 7.73 -3.30 27.54
CA PHE A 296 6.39 -3.37 28.06
C PHE A 296 5.40 -3.58 26.91
N GLY A 297 4.16 -3.93 27.23
CA GLY A 297 3.10 -4.11 26.24
C GLY A 297 1.70 -4.03 26.83
N TYR A 298 0.70 -4.30 25.99
CA TYR A 298 -0.70 -4.41 26.39
C TYR A 298 -1.36 -5.57 25.65
N ALA A 299 -2.07 -6.44 26.38
CA ALA A 299 -2.95 -7.48 25.82
C ALA A 299 -4.41 -7.04 26.02
N ILE A 300 -4.91 -6.24 25.08
CA ILE A 300 -6.17 -5.52 25.22
C ILE A 300 -7.36 -6.44 24.93
N LYS A 301 -8.35 -6.40 25.82
CA LYS A 301 -9.64 -7.09 25.73
C LYS A 301 -10.79 -6.10 25.95
N ASN A 302 -12.03 -6.55 25.90
CA ASN A 302 -13.16 -5.71 26.30
C ASN A 302 -12.97 -5.24 27.75
N ALA A 303 -13.58 -4.12 28.14
CA ALA A 303 -13.41 -3.55 29.47
C ALA A 303 -13.70 -4.53 30.62
N ASP A 304 -14.64 -5.46 30.43
CA ASP A 304 -15.00 -6.53 31.37
C ASP A 304 -14.04 -7.74 31.39
N GLY A 305 -13.01 -7.73 30.55
CA GLY A 305 -12.01 -8.80 30.39
C GLY A 305 -12.43 -9.91 29.41
N SER A 306 -13.62 -9.82 28.81
CA SER A 306 -14.05 -10.77 27.77
C SER A 306 -13.26 -10.57 26.47
N ALA A 307 -13.14 -11.65 25.68
CA ALA A 307 -12.42 -11.62 24.41
C ALA A 307 -13.03 -10.61 23.44
N LEU A 308 -12.17 -9.87 22.74
CA LEU A 308 -12.58 -9.06 21.59
C LEU A 308 -13.24 -9.96 20.55
N SER A 309 -14.29 -9.47 19.89
CA SER A 309 -14.82 -10.17 18.72
C SER A 309 -13.84 -10.06 17.57
N ALA A 310 -13.70 -11.10 16.75
CA ALA A 310 -12.92 -11.02 15.53
C ALA A 310 -13.43 -9.89 14.61
N GLY A 311 -12.51 -9.13 14.01
CA GLY A 311 -12.85 -7.98 13.18
C GLY A 311 -11.75 -6.92 13.14
N SER A 312 -12.05 -5.79 12.50
CA SER A 312 -11.13 -4.67 12.35
C SER A 312 -11.23 -3.71 13.54
N TYR A 313 -10.09 -3.21 13.97
CA TYR A 313 -9.95 -2.25 15.05
C TYR A 313 -9.03 -1.11 14.62
N GLU A 314 -9.33 0.10 15.06
CA GLU A 314 -8.41 1.23 14.98
C GLU A 314 -7.68 1.38 16.32
N VAL A 315 -6.35 1.48 16.24
CA VAL A 315 -5.47 1.75 17.38
C VAL A 315 -4.89 3.13 17.21
N VAL A 316 -5.13 4.00 18.18
CA VAL A 316 -4.52 5.34 18.27
C VAL A 316 -3.53 5.35 19.42
N LEU A 317 -2.25 5.51 19.10
CA LEU A 317 -1.19 5.68 20.09
C LEU A 317 -0.83 7.15 20.19
N HIS A 318 -0.87 7.70 21.40
CA HIS A 318 -0.58 9.10 21.69
C HIS A 318 0.82 9.25 22.24
N PHE A 319 1.54 10.25 21.74
CA PHE A 319 2.91 10.54 22.15
C PHE A 319 3.15 12.03 22.32
N ALA A 320 4.07 12.36 23.22
CA ALA A 320 4.81 13.61 23.24
C ALA A 320 6.23 13.28 23.69
N GLU A 321 7.28 13.97 23.24
CA GLU A 321 8.59 13.80 23.88
C GLU A 321 8.65 14.75 25.08
N ILE A 322 8.46 14.22 26.28
CA ILE A 322 8.48 15.02 27.53
C ILE A 322 9.78 14.90 28.32
N TYR A 323 10.70 14.01 27.89
CA TYR A 323 12.05 13.95 28.46
C TYR A 323 12.97 14.90 27.68
N THR A 324 12.80 16.22 27.86
CA THR A 324 13.44 17.28 27.04
C THR A 324 14.46 18.12 27.81
N GLN A 325 15.40 18.74 27.08
CA GLN A 325 16.20 19.86 27.60
C GLN A 325 15.44 21.19 27.49
N PRO A 326 15.66 22.16 28.40
CA PRO A 326 16.58 22.10 29.55
C PRO A 326 15.97 21.48 30.81
N ASP A 327 14.67 21.18 30.80
CA ASP A 327 13.88 20.84 32.00
C ASP A 327 14.37 19.55 32.66
N ASN A 328 14.80 18.59 31.84
CA ASN A 328 15.38 17.33 32.28
C ASN A 328 16.87 17.27 31.93
N GLN A 329 17.75 17.27 32.94
CA GLN A 329 19.18 17.10 32.72
C GLN A 329 19.46 15.73 32.07
N GLY A 330 20.07 15.71 30.88
CA GLY A 330 20.21 14.50 30.06
C GLY A 330 19.01 14.17 29.14
N GLY A 331 17.95 14.97 29.19
CA GLY A 331 16.84 15.02 28.25
C GLY A 331 17.25 15.26 26.80
N LEU A 332 16.32 15.02 25.89
CA LEU A 332 16.50 15.09 24.44
C LEU A 332 16.26 16.52 23.94
N SER A 333 16.86 16.84 22.80
CA SER A 333 16.82 18.17 22.18
C SER A 333 16.64 18.15 20.66
N ALA A 334 16.53 16.97 20.03
CA ALA A 334 16.40 16.84 18.58
C ALA A 334 15.82 15.49 18.14
N ALA A 335 15.31 15.45 16.90
CA ALA A 335 15.01 14.21 16.19
C ALA A 335 16.23 13.29 16.08
N GLY A 336 15.97 11.99 16.02
CA GLY A 336 16.94 10.91 15.93
C GLY A 336 17.53 10.50 17.28
N GLN A 337 17.17 11.15 18.39
CA GLN A 337 17.71 10.81 19.72
C GLN A 337 16.92 9.73 20.44
N ARG A 338 15.61 9.61 20.16
CA ARG A 338 14.77 8.47 20.56
C ARG A 338 14.14 7.84 19.33
N GLN A 339 14.43 6.55 19.17
CA GLN A 339 13.95 5.71 18.09
C GLN A 339 13.70 4.32 18.64
N PHE A 340 12.43 3.95 18.73
CA PHE A 340 12.02 2.67 19.31
C PHE A 340 11.05 1.92 18.40
N ASN A 341 10.87 0.63 18.65
CA ASN A 341 9.99 -0.19 17.85
C ASN A 341 8.63 -0.36 18.55
N ILE A 342 7.57 -0.42 17.74
CA ILE A 342 6.19 -0.63 18.19
C ILE A 342 5.62 -1.82 17.43
N GLY A 343 5.13 -2.81 18.16
CA GLY A 343 4.41 -3.96 17.64
C GLY A 343 2.92 -3.73 17.84
N ILE A 344 2.14 -3.94 16.78
CA ILE A 344 0.68 -3.76 16.77
C ILE A 344 0.10 -4.93 15.98
N GLU A 345 -0.57 -5.87 16.65
CA GLU A 345 -1.17 -7.07 16.04
C GLU A 345 -0.22 -7.82 15.08
N GLY A 346 0.98 -8.16 15.57
CA GLY A 346 1.99 -8.89 14.81
C GLY A 346 2.70 -8.08 13.71
N THR A 347 2.30 -6.83 13.47
CA THR A 347 3.01 -5.89 12.58
C THR A 347 3.95 -4.99 13.36
N THR A 348 5.04 -4.53 12.75
CA THR A 348 6.07 -3.71 13.42
C THR A 348 6.23 -2.34 12.74
N VAL A 349 6.16 -1.28 13.54
CA VAL A 349 6.65 0.06 13.20
C VAL A 349 8.05 0.20 13.78
N ALA A 350 9.06 0.16 12.91
CA ALA A 350 10.46 0.19 13.32
C ALA A 350 10.96 1.63 13.54
N ASN A 351 11.75 1.84 14.59
CA ASN A 351 12.47 3.09 14.88
C ASN A 351 11.60 4.35 14.86
N TYR A 352 10.39 4.26 15.40
CA TYR A 352 9.49 5.39 15.57
C TYR A 352 10.14 6.48 16.41
N ASP A 353 10.09 7.71 15.89
CA ASP A 353 10.71 8.91 16.46
C ASP A 353 9.63 9.95 16.72
N ILE A 354 9.34 10.17 17.99
CA ILE A 354 8.29 11.09 18.44
C ILE A 354 8.65 12.53 18.06
N TRP A 355 9.91 12.92 18.19
CA TRP A 355 10.35 14.28 17.88
C TRP A 355 10.22 14.57 16.39
N ALA A 356 10.61 13.62 15.53
CA ALA A 356 10.43 13.75 14.09
C ALA A 356 8.94 13.81 13.71
N ALA A 357 8.09 13.01 14.36
CA ALA A 357 6.65 12.96 14.09
C ALA A 357 5.89 14.19 14.61
N ALA A 358 6.28 14.74 15.77
CA ALA A 358 5.65 15.92 16.37
C ALA A 358 6.26 17.26 15.89
N GLY A 359 7.46 17.22 15.31
CA GLY A 359 8.22 18.38 14.86
C GLY A 359 9.05 19.06 15.96
N ALA A 360 8.78 18.79 17.24
CA ALA A 360 9.51 19.33 18.39
C ALA A 360 9.32 18.46 19.65
N GLY A 361 10.14 18.71 20.68
CA GLY A 361 9.87 18.24 22.04
C GLY A 361 8.64 18.94 22.65
N ALA A 362 8.10 18.38 23.74
CA ALA A 362 6.88 18.84 24.42
C ALA A 362 5.73 19.16 23.46
N SER A 363 5.58 18.36 22.39
CA SER A 363 4.56 18.53 21.36
C SER A 363 3.84 17.20 21.15
N ALA A 364 2.51 17.23 21.18
CA ALA A 364 1.66 16.06 20.99
C ALA A 364 1.67 15.61 19.52
N THR A 365 1.65 14.29 19.32
CA THR A 365 1.43 13.62 18.04
C THR A 365 0.76 12.28 18.26
N THR A 366 0.20 11.70 17.20
CA THR A 366 -0.49 10.40 17.24
C THR A 366 0.01 9.48 16.13
N LEU A 367 -0.04 8.18 16.40
CA LEU A 367 0.13 7.12 15.41
C LEU A 367 -1.14 6.27 15.38
N THR A 368 -1.89 6.36 14.30
CA THR A 368 -3.13 5.61 14.09
C THR A 368 -2.90 4.46 13.14
N ARG A 369 -3.26 3.22 13.51
CA ARG A 369 -3.21 2.01 12.66
C ARG A 369 -4.52 1.24 12.71
N THR A 370 -4.97 0.76 11.55
CA THR A 370 -6.04 -0.24 11.46
C THR A 370 -5.45 -1.65 11.50
N VAL A 371 -6.01 -2.51 12.35
CA VAL A 371 -5.55 -3.90 12.54
C VAL A 371 -6.72 -4.88 12.55
N SER A 372 -6.43 -6.17 12.39
CA SER A 372 -7.45 -7.24 12.43
C SER A 372 -7.18 -8.17 13.60
N VAL A 373 -8.10 -8.22 14.56
CA VAL A 373 -8.04 -9.13 15.71
C VAL A 373 -8.74 -10.44 15.35
N THR A 374 -8.10 -11.58 15.64
CA THR A 374 -8.67 -12.92 15.32
C THR A 374 -8.70 -13.89 16.49
N ASP A 375 -7.86 -13.68 17.50
CA ASP A 375 -7.72 -14.55 18.68
C ASP A 375 -8.42 -13.99 19.94
N GLY A 376 -9.04 -12.82 19.80
CA GLY A 376 -9.78 -12.14 20.85
C GLY A 376 -8.94 -11.28 21.79
N THR A 377 -7.68 -11.02 21.45
CA THR A 377 -6.80 -10.07 22.14
C THR A 377 -6.20 -9.11 21.12
N LEU A 378 -6.05 -7.84 21.47
CA LEU A 378 -5.24 -6.90 20.69
C LEU A 378 -3.91 -6.68 21.40
N ASP A 379 -2.84 -7.17 20.80
CA ASP A 379 -1.48 -7.16 21.33
C ASP A 379 -0.69 -5.93 20.85
N LEU A 380 -0.22 -5.16 21.83
CA LEU A 380 0.72 -4.06 21.66
C LEU A 380 2.02 -4.40 22.38
N ALA A 381 3.15 -4.16 21.72
CA ALA A 381 4.47 -4.35 22.32
C ALA A 381 5.38 -3.16 22.01
N PHE A 382 6.20 -2.77 22.97
CA PHE A 382 7.11 -1.64 22.86
C PHE A 382 8.52 -2.09 23.25
N TRP A 383 9.47 -1.99 22.32
CA TRP A 383 10.85 -2.46 22.56
C TRP A 383 11.91 -1.54 21.99
N GLN A 384 13.16 -1.81 22.35
CA GLN A 384 14.28 -1.00 21.95
C GLN A 384 14.43 -0.97 20.43
N GLY A 385 14.57 0.23 19.88
CA GLY A 385 15.00 0.47 18.50
C GLY A 385 16.43 0.98 18.47
N ALA A 386 16.73 1.86 17.52
CA ALA A 386 18.08 2.38 17.29
C ALA A 386 18.65 3.16 18.49
N THR A 387 17.82 3.86 19.27
CA THR A 387 18.31 4.65 20.41
C THR A 387 17.22 4.98 21.42
N GLN A 388 17.61 5.12 22.70
CA GLN A 388 16.75 5.46 23.83
C GLN A 388 15.57 4.50 24.04
N ASN A 389 14.80 4.79 25.09
CA ASN A 389 13.74 3.92 25.60
C ASN A 389 12.44 4.10 24.81
N PRO A 390 11.64 3.04 24.57
CA PRO A 390 10.27 3.20 24.11
C PRO A 390 9.41 3.89 25.16
N THR A 391 8.43 4.65 24.70
CA THR A 391 7.47 5.36 25.55
C THR A 391 6.11 5.51 24.86
N VAL A 392 5.03 5.61 25.62
CA VAL A 392 3.67 5.93 25.14
C VAL A 392 2.92 6.74 26.20
N ALA A 393 2.17 7.75 25.78
CA ALA A 393 1.43 8.65 26.66
C ALA A 393 -0.03 8.23 26.85
N ALA A 394 -0.69 7.76 25.78
CA ALA A 394 -2.03 7.20 25.88
C ALA A 394 -2.31 6.23 24.73
N ILE A 395 -3.35 5.43 24.91
CA ILE A 395 -3.79 4.43 23.93
C ILE A 395 -5.31 4.54 23.82
N GLU A 396 -5.82 4.55 22.59
CA GLU A 396 -7.24 4.36 22.30
C GLU A 396 -7.39 3.15 21.37
N VAL A 397 -8.37 2.30 21.63
CA VAL A 397 -8.76 1.19 20.75
C VAL A 397 -10.24 1.31 20.44
N TRP A 398 -10.54 1.35 19.15
CA TRP A 398 -11.87 1.50 18.61
C TRP A 398 -12.21 0.26 17.79
N LYS A 399 -13.36 -0.35 18.08
CA LYS A 399 -13.88 -1.42 17.23
C LYS A 399 -14.55 -0.78 16.03
N ILE A 400 -14.02 -1.10 14.85
CA ILE A 400 -14.56 -0.58 13.60
C ILE A 400 -15.91 -1.25 13.36
N ASN A 401 -16.96 -0.44 13.24
CA ASN A 401 -18.31 -0.97 13.09
C ASN A 401 -18.58 -1.38 11.63
N PRO A 402 -18.80 -2.68 11.35
CA PRO A 402 -19.13 -3.11 10.00
C PRO A 402 -20.51 -2.64 9.54
N ALA A 403 -21.41 -2.17 10.42
CA ALA A 403 -22.78 -1.79 10.03
C ALA A 403 -22.86 -0.49 9.21
N ALA A 404 -21.77 0.26 9.06
CA ALA A 404 -21.63 1.24 7.97
C ALA A 404 -21.52 0.59 6.57
N GLN A 405 -21.39 -0.74 6.50
CA GLN A 405 -21.20 -1.54 5.28
C GLN A 405 -22.49 -2.19 4.74
N ASP A 406 -23.65 -2.09 5.41
CA ASP A 406 -24.89 -2.83 5.01
C ASP A 406 -26.10 -1.92 4.71
N GLY A 407 -25.85 -0.63 4.51
CA GLY A 407 -26.90 0.39 4.38
C GLY A 407 -27.51 0.61 2.99
N LEU A 408 -27.12 -0.13 1.94
CA LEU A 408 -27.65 0.09 0.58
C LEU A 408 -27.75 -1.21 -0.26
N LEU A 409 -28.56 -2.16 0.21
CA LEU A 409 -29.29 -3.07 -0.68
C LEU A 409 -30.78 -3.00 -0.35
N THR A 410 -31.45 -1.98 -0.89
CA THR A 410 -32.89 -2.01 -1.19
C THR A 410 -33.14 -1.30 -2.51
#